data_AF-A0A847T0S6-F1
#
_entry.id   AF-A0A847T0S6-F1
#
_cell.length_a   1.000
_cell.length_b   1.000
_cell.length_c   1.000
_cell.angle_alpha   90.00
_cell.angle_beta   90.00
_cell.angle_gamma   90.00
#
_symmetry.space_group_name_H-M   'P 1'
#
loop_
_entity.id
_entity.type
_entity.pdbx_description
1 polymer ?
#
loop_
_entity_poly.entity_id
_entity_poly.type
_entity_poly.pdbx_seq_one_letter_code
_entity_poly.pdbx_strand_id
1 'polypeptide(L)'
;MSGEADVLHPARDAAFQMAEDLAAHILENSNTYHVLAGQDEYPGRDRLRFSVLLVMFEEMGKLMALVQQCERAAKADYLNVRVEDFHDHCLNGRKATSQILEELRTAEKASLSLGRKDIKLSEEPAFVKEDFCSLQERLLYMAPEGQKQNLDFIPPGALMDRYATIIERNTLAAGDYIHDLGKALGLWLQLGLKPKMREGEPHSLRYL
;
A
#
# COMPACT_ATOMS: atom_id res chain seq x y z
N MET A 1 -26.74 15.91 -17.91
CA MET A 1 -27.11 14.93 -16.87
C MET A 1 -25.83 14.51 -16.20
N SER A 2 -25.59 14.99 -14.98
CA SER A 2 -24.47 14.57 -14.13
C SER A 2 -24.78 13.16 -13.63
N GLY A 3 -24.24 12.15 -14.31
CA GLY A 3 -24.19 10.82 -13.73
C GLY A 3 -23.14 10.85 -12.64
N GLU A 4 -23.56 11.08 -11.39
CA GLU A 4 -22.77 10.63 -10.25
C GLU A 4 -22.51 9.14 -10.48
N ALA A 5 -21.24 8.76 -10.60
CA ALA A 5 -20.88 7.35 -10.67
C ALA A 5 -21.54 6.65 -9.48
N ASP A 6 -22.35 5.61 -9.74
CA ASP A 6 -23.06 4.88 -8.69
C ASP A 6 -22.05 4.46 -7.62
N VAL A 7 -22.12 5.12 -6.45
CA VAL A 7 -21.26 4.79 -5.32
C VAL A 7 -21.58 3.35 -4.93
N LEU A 8 -20.64 2.45 -5.17
CA LEU A 8 -20.79 1.04 -4.83
C LEU A 8 -21.02 0.91 -3.33
N HIS A 9 -22.15 0.33 -2.96
CA HIS A 9 -22.48 -0.01 -1.58
C HIS A 9 -22.48 -1.53 -1.45
N PRO A 10 -21.31 -2.18 -1.41
CA PRO A 10 -21.24 -3.63 -1.26
C PRO A 10 -21.95 -4.05 0.03
N ALA A 11 -22.67 -5.17 -0.03
CA ALA A 11 -23.18 -5.82 1.16
C ALA A 11 -22.03 -6.13 2.13
N ARG A 12 -22.31 -6.19 3.42
CA ARG A 12 -21.29 -6.43 4.47
C ARG A 12 -20.32 -7.53 4.09
N ASP A 13 -20.81 -8.72 3.77
CA ASP A 13 -19.97 -9.88 3.47
C ASP A 13 -19.09 -9.65 2.23
N ALA A 14 -19.61 -8.93 1.23
CA ALA A 14 -18.85 -8.53 0.04
C ALA A 14 -17.78 -7.48 0.35
N ALA A 15 -18.04 -6.54 1.27
CA ALA A 15 -17.03 -5.56 1.70
C ALA A 15 -15.86 -6.23 2.43
N PHE A 16 -16.16 -7.22 3.28
CA PHE A 16 -15.14 -8.03 3.96
C PHE A 16 -14.31 -8.83 2.96
N GLN A 17 -14.96 -9.50 1.98
CA GLN A 17 -14.24 -10.21 0.92
C GLN A 17 -13.38 -9.27 0.08
N MET A 18 -13.88 -8.08 -0.28
CA MET A 18 -13.09 -7.09 -1.03
C MET A 18 -11.86 -6.62 -0.25
N ALA A 19 -11.97 -6.43 1.06
CA ALA A 19 -10.83 -6.05 1.90
C ALA A 19 -9.77 -7.18 1.95
N GLU A 20 -10.23 -8.43 2.03
CA GLU A 20 -9.38 -9.61 1.97
C GLU A 20 -8.66 -9.75 0.61
N ASP A 21 -9.40 -9.66 -0.49
CA ASP A 21 -8.86 -9.75 -1.84
C ASP A 21 -7.85 -8.63 -2.12
N LEU A 22 -8.15 -7.41 -1.66
CA LEU A 22 -7.25 -6.27 -1.80
C LEU A 22 -5.98 -6.43 -0.97
N ALA A 23 -6.09 -6.98 0.25
CA ALA A 23 -4.91 -7.28 1.06
C ALA A 23 -4.00 -8.29 0.36
N ALA A 24 -4.56 -9.37 -0.20
CA ALA A 24 -3.79 -10.33 -0.99
C ALA A 24 -3.12 -9.66 -2.21
N HIS A 25 -3.84 -8.78 -2.92
CA HIS A 25 -3.31 -8.10 -4.09
C HIS A 25 -2.13 -7.16 -3.78
N ILE A 26 -2.21 -6.38 -2.68
CA ILE A 26 -1.09 -5.53 -2.25
C ILE A 26 0.16 -6.38 -1.96
N LEU A 27 -0.03 -7.57 -1.39
CA LEU A 27 1.06 -8.49 -1.10
C LEU A 27 1.66 -9.15 -2.37
N GLU A 28 0.86 -9.34 -3.42
CA GLU A 28 1.36 -9.70 -4.76
C GLU A 28 2.19 -8.57 -5.39
N ASN A 29 1.75 -7.31 -5.21
CA ASN A 29 2.51 -6.14 -5.65
C ASN A 29 3.83 -6.00 -4.86
N SER A 30 3.82 -6.28 -3.55
CA SER A 30 5.04 -6.41 -2.74
C SER A 30 5.99 -7.48 -3.28
N ASN A 31 5.48 -8.64 -3.70
CA ASN A 31 6.33 -9.66 -4.33
C ASN A 31 6.98 -9.17 -5.61
N THR A 32 6.22 -8.46 -6.44
CA THR A 32 6.74 -7.83 -7.65
C THR A 32 7.85 -6.83 -7.30
N TYR A 33 7.65 -6.03 -6.25
CA TYR A 33 8.66 -5.12 -5.74
C TYR A 33 9.95 -5.85 -5.32
N HIS A 34 9.86 -6.91 -4.52
CA HIS A 34 11.02 -7.67 -4.06
C HIS A 34 11.76 -8.39 -5.19
N VAL A 35 11.03 -8.90 -6.18
CA VAL A 35 11.63 -9.46 -7.39
C VAL A 35 12.48 -8.39 -8.08
N LEU A 36 11.97 -7.17 -8.24
CA LEU A 36 12.72 -6.06 -8.84
C LEU A 36 13.91 -5.61 -7.97
N ALA A 37 13.74 -5.56 -6.64
CA ALA A 37 14.78 -5.15 -5.70
C ALA A 37 15.94 -6.16 -5.62
N GLY A 38 15.66 -7.46 -5.79
CA GLY A 38 16.64 -8.53 -5.76
C GLY A 38 17.42 -8.75 -7.07
N GLN A 39 17.07 -8.06 -8.16
CA GLN A 39 17.84 -8.11 -9.41
C GLN A 39 19.09 -7.22 -9.34
N ASP A 40 20.09 -7.56 -10.17
CA ASP A 40 21.25 -6.71 -10.43
C ASP A 40 20.81 -5.31 -10.87
N GLU A 41 21.68 -4.31 -10.66
CA GLU A 41 21.36 -2.94 -11.02
C GLU A 41 21.29 -2.78 -12.55
N TYR A 42 20.14 -2.30 -13.05
CA TYR A 42 19.94 -1.99 -14.46
C TYR A 42 19.23 -0.63 -14.63
N PRO A 43 19.41 0.04 -15.78
CA PRO A 43 18.77 1.32 -16.04
C PRO A 43 17.24 1.24 -15.91
N GLY A 44 16.66 2.09 -15.06
CA GLY A 44 15.21 2.13 -14.84
C GLY A 44 14.67 1.16 -13.78
N ARG A 45 15.52 0.34 -13.14
CA ARG A 45 15.11 -0.54 -12.03
C ARG A 45 14.38 0.23 -10.92
N ASP A 46 14.98 1.32 -10.45
CA ASP A 46 14.42 2.12 -9.35
C ASP A 46 13.15 2.87 -9.78
N ARG A 47 13.03 3.21 -11.07
CA ARG A 47 11.80 3.76 -11.65
C ARG A 47 10.66 2.74 -11.60
N LEU A 48 10.92 1.48 -11.96
CA LEU A 48 9.95 0.40 -11.88
C LEU A 48 9.58 0.08 -10.43
N ARG A 49 10.57 -0.07 -9.54
CA ARG A 49 10.35 -0.25 -8.11
C ARG A 49 9.45 0.86 -7.53
N PHE A 50 9.71 2.11 -7.92
CA PHE A 50 8.91 3.23 -7.46
C PHE A 50 7.50 3.22 -8.04
N SER A 51 7.31 2.83 -9.31
CA SER A 51 5.97 2.69 -9.89
C SER A 51 5.13 1.63 -9.17
N VAL A 52 5.74 0.50 -8.78
CA VAL A 52 5.05 -0.54 -7.98
C VAL A 52 4.70 0.00 -6.60
N LEU A 53 5.62 0.75 -5.97
CA LEU A 53 5.33 1.39 -4.67
C LEU A 53 4.16 2.37 -4.74
N LEU A 54 4.02 3.16 -5.81
CA LEU A 54 2.88 4.07 -5.95
C LEU A 54 1.54 3.32 -6.00
N VAL A 55 1.50 2.19 -6.71
CA VAL A 55 0.33 1.30 -6.72
C VAL A 55 0.05 0.77 -5.32
N MET A 56 1.09 0.28 -4.63
CA MET A 56 0.96 -0.21 -3.26
C MET A 56 0.46 0.87 -2.28
N PHE A 57 0.91 2.12 -2.41
CA PHE A 57 0.40 3.24 -1.62
C PHE A 57 -1.08 3.47 -1.87
N GLU A 58 -1.47 3.55 -3.13
CA GLU A 58 -2.87 3.73 -3.52
C GLU A 58 -3.76 2.63 -2.92
N GLU A 59 -3.39 1.38 -3.16
CA GLU A 59 -4.16 0.22 -2.71
C GLU A 59 -4.20 0.12 -1.19
N MET A 60 -3.11 0.45 -0.49
CA MET A 60 -3.11 0.53 0.97
C MET A 60 -4.11 1.59 1.46
N GLY A 61 -4.21 2.74 0.78
CA GLY A 61 -5.21 3.76 1.10
C GLY A 61 -6.64 3.24 0.94
N LYS A 62 -6.90 2.48 -0.13
CA LYS A 62 -8.18 1.80 -0.36
C LYS A 62 -8.47 0.76 0.73
N LEU A 63 -7.48 -0.04 1.09
CA LEU A 63 -7.61 -1.07 2.12
C LEU A 63 -7.98 -0.45 3.47
N MET A 64 -7.29 0.62 3.88
CA MET A 64 -7.61 1.33 5.11
C MET A 64 -9.04 1.89 5.11
N ALA A 65 -9.50 2.42 3.97
CA ALA A 65 -10.88 2.88 3.83
C ALA A 65 -11.87 1.71 3.97
N LEU A 66 -11.65 0.59 3.27
CA LEU A 66 -12.50 -0.60 3.36
C LEU A 66 -12.53 -1.20 4.77
N VAL A 67 -11.40 -1.26 5.47
CA VAL A 67 -11.32 -1.73 6.85
C VAL A 67 -12.22 -0.89 7.77
N GLN A 68 -12.14 0.44 7.66
CA GLN A 68 -13.00 1.33 8.44
C GLN A 68 -14.50 1.10 8.13
N GLN A 69 -14.85 0.82 6.88
CA GLN A 69 -16.25 0.50 6.55
C GLN A 69 -16.66 -0.86 7.10
N CYS A 70 -15.80 -1.87 7.07
CA CYS A 70 -16.06 -3.18 7.69
C CYS A 70 -16.27 -3.05 9.21
N GLU A 71 -15.48 -2.21 9.89
CA GLU A 71 -15.68 -1.92 11.31
C GLU A 71 -17.01 -1.21 11.59
N ARG A 72 -17.37 -0.22 10.77
CA ARG A 72 -18.67 0.47 10.88
C ARG A 72 -19.82 -0.52 10.65
N ALA A 73 -19.69 -1.40 9.67
CA ALA A 73 -20.65 -2.46 9.36
C ALA A 73 -20.82 -3.45 10.53
N ALA A 74 -19.71 -3.82 11.17
CA ALA A 74 -19.73 -4.73 12.32
C ALA A 74 -20.48 -4.13 13.52
N LYS A 75 -20.48 -2.81 13.67
CA LYS A 75 -21.07 -2.08 14.80
C LYS A 75 -22.50 -1.60 14.55
N ALA A 76 -22.98 -1.65 13.29
CA ALA A 76 -24.29 -1.11 12.93
C ALA A 76 -25.40 -2.15 13.12
N ASP A 77 -26.54 -1.71 13.68
CA ASP A 77 -27.77 -2.52 13.78
C ASP A 77 -28.52 -2.64 12.43
N TYR A 78 -28.04 -1.97 11.38
CA TYR A 78 -28.65 -1.91 10.05
C TYR A 78 -27.65 -2.26 8.95
N LEU A 79 -28.14 -2.96 7.91
CA LEU A 79 -27.34 -3.58 6.84
C LEU A 79 -26.73 -2.59 5.83
N ASN A 80 -27.18 -1.33 5.81
CA ASN A 80 -26.77 -0.35 4.80
C ASN A 80 -25.57 0.46 5.28
N VAL A 81 -24.37 0.00 4.93
CA VAL A 81 -23.12 0.68 5.21
C VAL A 81 -22.70 1.45 3.97
N ARG A 82 -22.64 2.77 4.08
CA ARG A 82 -22.16 3.62 2.99
C ARG A 82 -20.65 3.48 2.89
N VAL A 83 -20.20 2.73 1.89
CA VAL A 83 -18.79 2.76 1.48
C VAL A 83 -18.54 4.12 0.81
N GLU A 84 -17.62 4.90 1.39
CA GLU A 84 -17.09 6.11 0.75
C GLU A 84 -16.34 5.70 -0.53
N ASP A 85 -16.37 6.55 -1.56
CA ASP A 85 -15.71 6.25 -2.83
C ASP A 85 -14.23 5.89 -2.61
N PHE A 86 -13.91 4.62 -2.87
CA PHE A 86 -12.58 4.05 -2.76
C PHE A 86 -11.89 3.95 -4.12
N HIS A 87 -12.51 4.48 -5.19
CA HIS A 87 -11.92 4.53 -6.52
C HIS A 87 -11.09 5.81 -6.75
N ASP A 88 -11.01 6.72 -5.77
CA ASP A 88 -10.13 7.88 -5.84
C ASP A 88 -8.66 7.49 -5.64
N HIS A 89 -8.01 7.12 -6.75
CA HIS A 89 -6.59 6.76 -6.82
C HIS A 89 -5.69 7.78 -6.12
N CYS A 90 -5.93 9.07 -6.39
CA CYS A 90 -5.10 10.15 -5.90
C CYS A 90 -5.23 10.36 -4.40
N LEU A 91 -6.46 10.43 -3.91
CA LEU A 91 -6.73 10.65 -2.50
C LEU A 91 -6.21 9.48 -1.66
N ASN A 92 -6.43 8.25 -2.13
CA ASN A 92 -5.97 7.04 -1.44
C ASN A 92 -4.45 7.00 -1.36
N GLY A 93 -3.77 7.24 -2.49
CA GLY A 93 -2.31 7.30 -2.53
C GLY A 93 -1.71 8.36 -1.61
N ARG A 94 -2.27 9.58 -1.61
CA ARG A 94 -1.82 10.67 -0.71
C ARG A 94 -2.04 10.35 0.77
N LYS A 95 -3.22 9.82 1.12
CA LYS A 95 -3.53 9.43 2.51
C LYS A 95 -2.58 8.36 3.01
N ALA A 96 -2.38 7.30 2.23
CA ALA A 96 -1.48 6.20 2.58
C ALA A 96 -0.03 6.67 2.68
N THR A 97 0.44 7.48 1.72
CA THR A 97 1.78 8.07 1.75
C THR A 97 2.01 8.83 3.05
N SER A 98 1.09 9.72 3.41
CA SER A 98 1.18 10.50 4.65
C SER A 98 1.26 9.61 5.89
N GLN A 99 0.38 8.59 5.97
CA GLN A 99 0.35 7.65 7.09
C GLN A 99 1.66 6.86 7.21
N ILE A 100 2.16 6.29 6.11
CA ILE A 100 3.37 5.46 6.10
C ILE A 100 4.61 6.29 6.45
N LEU A 101 4.68 7.54 5.99
CA LEU A 101 5.77 8.45 6.36
C LEU A 101 5.75 8.78 7.86
N GLU A 102 4.58 8.99 8.44
CA GLU A 102 4.47 9.25 9.88
C GLU A 102 4.82 8.01 10.70
N GLU A 103 4.43 6.82 10.25
CA GLU A 103 4.82 5.55 10.87
C GLU A 103 6.34 5.33 10.82
N LEU A 104 6.97 5.58 9.66
CA LEU A 104 8.43 5.52 9.53
C LEU A 104 9.10 6.48 10.52
N ARG A 105 8.62 7.73 10.57
CA ARG A 105 9.17 8.76 11.46
C ARG A 105 9.01 8.41 12.93
N THR A 106 7.89 7.81 13.29
CA THR A 106 7.61 7.32 14.65
C THR A 106 8.56 6.18 15.01
N ALA A 107 8.76 5.22 14.11
CA ALA A 107 9.68 4.09 14.33
C ALA A 107 11.14 4.55 14.46
N GLU A 108 11.57 5.51 13.65
CA GLU A 108 12.91 6.09 13.71
C GLU A 108 13.14 6.85 15.03
N LYS A 109 12.19 7.69 15.46
CA LYS A 109 12.25 8.39 16.76
C LYS A 109 12.28 7.42 17.94
N ALA A 110 11.46 6.38 17.91
CA ALA A 110 11.44 5.36 18.95
C ALA A 110 12.79 4.64 19.03
N SER A 111 13.37 4.29 17.89
CA SER A 111 14.67 3.61 17.84
C SER A 111 15.83 4.48 18.35
N LEU A 112 15.83 5.77 18.00
CA LEU A 112 16.77 6.76 18.56
C LEU A 112 16.63 6.87 20.09
N SER A 113 15.39 6.88 20.60
CA SER A 113 15.10 6.94 22.04
C SER A 113 15.58 5.68 22.78
N LEU A 114 15.61 4.53 22.10
CA LEU A 114 16.19 3.28 22.61
C LEU A 114 17.72 3.21 22.49
N GLY A 115 18.37 4.28 22.05
CA GLY A 115 19.84 4.40 22.01
C GLY A 115 20.51 3.80 20.77
N ARG A 116 19.75 3.46 19.72
CA ARG A 116 20.32 3.06 18.42
C ARG A 116 20.92 4.28 17.72
N LYS A 117 22.24 4.28 17.53
CA LYS A 117 23.02 5.42 16.97
C LYS A 117 23.23 5.34 15.45
N ASP A 118 22.91 4.19 14.87
CA ASP A 118 23.00 3.88 13.44
C ASP A 118 21.80 4.41 12.64
N ILE A 119 20.72 4.79 13.32
CA ILE A 119 19.50 5.29 12.68
C ILE A 119 19.57 6.80 12.51
N LYS A 120 19.33 7.27 11.29
CA LYS A 120 19.11 8.68 10.96
C LYS A 120 17.63 8.90 10.67
N LEU A 121 17.09 10.04 11.10
CA LEU A 121 15.76 10.47 10.70
C LEU A 121 15.75 10.67 9.18
N SER A 122 14.80 10.03 8.52
CA SER A 122 14.60 10.21 7.10
C SER A 122 14.12 11.64 6.82
N GLU A 123 14.74 12.28 5.83
CA GLU A 123 14.26 13.56 5.32
C GLU A 123 12.93 13.36 4.58
N GLU A 124 12.14 14.43 4.46
CA GLU A 124 10.90 14.38 3.69
C GLU A 124 11.23 14.09 2.21
N PRO A 125 10.72 12.99 1.64
CA PRO A 125 11.10 12.59 0.30
C PRO A 125 10.51 13.56 -0.73
N ALA A 126 11.28 13.87 -1.78
CA ALA A 126 10.92 14.88 -2.75
C ALA A 126 9.60 14.59 -3.50
N PHE A 127 9.26 13.32 -3.74
CA PHE A 127 8.01 12.96 -4.43
C PHE A 127 6.73 13.38 -3.69
N VAL A 128 6.79 13.66 -2.38
CA VAL A 128 5.61 14.13 -1.62
C VAL A 128 5.17 15.52 -2.06
N LYS A 129 6.08 16.31 -2.63
CA LYS A 129 5.78 17.64 -3.18
C LYS A 129 5.18 17.57 -4.58
N GLU A 130 5.25 16.41 -5.22
CA GLU A 130 4.75 16.20 -6.57
C GLU A 130 3.24 15.90 -6.53
N ASP A 131 2.57 16.11 -7.66
CA ASP A 131 1.19 15.65 -7.79
C ASP A 131 1.14 14.14 -7.96
N PHE A 132 0.69 13.45 -6.90
CA PHE A 132 0.55 11.99 -6.86
C PHE A 132 -0.20 11.43 -8.07
N CYS A 133 -1.26 12.10 -8.53
CA CYS A 133 -2.08 11.65 -9.69
C CYS A 133 -1.24 11.47 -10.96
N SER A 134 -0.24 12.34 -11.14
CA SER A 134 0.60 12.37 -12.34
C SER A 134 1.84 11.49 -12.24
N LEU A 135 2.18 10.99 -11.04
CA LEU A 135 3.45 10.32 -10.79
C LEU A 135 3.57 9.01 -11.58
N GLN A 136 2.51 8.19 -11.61
CA GLN A 136 2.54 6.92 -12.33
C GLN A 136 2.74 7.14 -13.83
N GLU A 137 2.00 8.07 -14.44
CA GLU A 137 2.16 8.41 -15.86
C GLU A 137 3.55 8.96 -16.17
N ARG A 138 4.09 9.84 -15.31
CA ARG A 138 5.45 10.39 -15.46
C ARG A 138 6.55 9.34 -15.37
N LEU A 139 6.34 8.27 -14.60
CA LEU A 139 7.29 7.16 -14.48
C LEU A 139 7.21 6.19 -15.66
N LEU A 140 5.99 5.89 -16.13
CA LEU A 140 5.75 4.86 -17.15
C LEU A 140 5.90 5.38 -18.58
N TYR A 141 5.49 6.62 -18.84
CA TYR A 141 5.49 7.18 -20.18
C TYR A 141 6.64 8.19 -20.36
N MET A 142 7.45 7.97 -21.40
CA MET A 142 8.48 8.92 -21.79
C MET A 142 7.82 10.14 -22.43
N ALA A 143 8.18 11.34 -21.98
CA ALA A 143 7.87 12.55 -22.73
C ALA A 143 8.60 12.50 -24.08
N PRO A 144 7.99 12.99 -25.17
CA PRO A 144 8.65 13.11 -26.47
C PRO A 144 9.91 13.99 -26.35
N GLU A 145 10.93 13.65 -27.15
CA GLU A 145 12.31 14.15 -27.07
C GLU A 145 12.44 15.66 -26.77
N GLY A 146 13.34 16.00 -25.83
CA GLY A 146 13.79 17.39 -25.59
C GLY A 146 13.68 17.89 -24.15
N GLN A 147 12.85 17.28 -23.31
CA GLN A 147 12.83 17.55 -21.87
C GLN A 147 13.66 16.50 -21.14
N LYS A 148 14.76 16.91 -20.50
CA LYS A 148 15.38 16.10 -19.45
C LYS A 148 14.32 15.87 -18.37
N GLN A 149 13.78 14.65 -18.28
CA GLN A 149 12.90 14.27 -17.18
C GLN A 149 13.74 14.35 -15.91
N ASN A 150 13.45 15.33 -15.06
CA ASN A 150 13.98 15.35 -13.72
C ASN A 150 13.33 14.19 -12.95
N LEU A 151 14.12 13.16 -12.62
CA LEU A 151 13.74 12.00 -11.82
C LEU A 151 14.34 12.06 -10.40
N ASP A 152 14.85 13.22 -9.98
CA ASP A 152 15.46 13.45 -8.67
C ASP A 152 14.43 13.28 -7.53
N PHE A 153 13.14 13.21 -7.86
CA PHE A 153 12.08 12.92 -6.91
C PHE A 153 12.00 11.43 -6.51
N ILE A 154 12.60 10.52 -7.29
CA ILE A 154 12.60 9.09 -6.99
C ILE A 154 13.42 8.85 -5.70
N PRO A 155 12.84 8.22 -4.66
CA PRO A 155 13.56 7.97 -3.43
C PRO A 155 14.73 6.99 -3.63
N PRO A 156 15.80 7.08 -2.81
CA PRO A 156 16.86 6.08 -2.79
C PRO A 156 16.31 4.68 -2.51
N GLY A 157 16.93 3.66 -3.11
CA GLY A 157 16.51 2.25 -2.96
C GLY A 157 16.26 1.81 -1.51
N ALA A 158 17.19 2.10 -0.60
CA ALA A 158 17.06 1.72 0.81
C ALA A 158 15.85 2.37 1.52
N LEU A 159 15.42 3.56 1.06
CA LEU A 159 14.24 4.22 1.59
C LEU A 159 12.96 3.60 1.00
N MET A 160 12.99 3.27 -0.29
CA MET A 160 11.92 2.51 -0.94
C MET A 160 11.70 1.14 -0.27
N ASP A 161 12.76 0.43 0.11
CA ASP A 161 12.67 -0.88 0.78
C ASP A 161 11.96 -0.76 2.15
N ARG A 162 12.20 0.34 2.86
CA ARG A 162 11.49 0.63 4.13
C ARG A 162 10.01 0.90 3.90
N TYR A 163 9.66 1.62 2.83
CA TYR A 163 8.25 1.85 2.50
C TYR A 163 7.53 0.55 2.17
N ALA A 164 8.12 -0.31 1.32
CA ALA A 164 7.57 -1.62 1.01
C ALA A 164 7.34 -2.45 2.28
N THR A 165 8.34 -2.49 3.17
CA THR A 165 8.24 -3.22 4.45
C THR A 165 7.10 -2.71 5.34
N ILE A 166 6.90 -1.39 5.45
CA ILE A 166 5.82 -0.82 6.25
C ILE A 166 4.46 -1.14 5.63
N ILE A 167 4.34 -1.01 4.31
CA ILE A 167 3.11 -1.36 3.58
C ILE A 167 2.78 -2.83 3.84
N GLU A 168 3.70 -3.75 3.60
CA GLU A 168 3.52 -5.19 3.85
C GLU A 168 3.04 -5.48 5.26
N ARG A 169 3.73 -4.92 6.27
CA ARG A 169 3.36 -5.11 7.67
C ARG A 169 1.93 -4.64 7.93
N ASN A 170 1.57 -3.48 7.40
CA ASN A 170 0.25 -2.89 7.61
C ASN A 170 -0.84 -3.65 6.85
N THR A 171 -0.54 -4.15 5.65
CA THR A 171 -1.44 -5.01 4.87
C THR A 171 -1.69 -6.33 5.58
N LEU A 172 -0.64 -6.97 6.12
CA LEU A 172 -0.77 -8.19 6.90
C LEU A 172 -1.63 -7.97 8.14
N ALA A 173 -1.35 -6.89 8.90
CA ALA A 173 -2.12 -6.55 10.09
C ALA A 173 -3.59 -6.24 9.76
N ALA A 174 -3.86 -5.52 8.67
CA ALA A 174 -5.21 -5.23 8.22
C ALA A 174 -5.95 -6.50 7.77
N GLY A 175 -5.28 -7.39 7.03
CA GLY A 175 -5.82 -8.66 6.62
C GLY A 175 -6.16 -9.58 7.80
N ASP A 176 -5.23 -9.77 8.74
CA ASP A 176 -5.47 -10.55 9.96
C ASP A 176 -6.63 -9.97 10.77
N TYR A 177 -6.68 -8.65 10.90
CA TYR A 177 -7.77 -7.97 11.59
C TYR A 177 -9.14 -8.20 10.93
N ILE A 178 -9.20 -8.09 9.60
CA ILE A 178 -10.44 -8.34 8.83
C ILE A 178 -10.86 -9.80 8.95
N HIS A 179 -9.91 -10.74 8.93
CA HIS A 179 -10.18 -12.15 9.14
C HIS A 179 -10.86 -12.38 10.49
N ASP A 180 -10.23 -11.87 11.56
CA ASP A 180 -10.69 -12.07 12.94
C ASP A 180 -12.04 -11.41 13.17
N LEU A 181 -12.24 -10.20 12.64
CA LEU A 181 -13.50 -9.49 12.71
C LEU A 181 -14.61 -10.24 11.94
N GLY A 182 -14.32 -10.71 10.73
CA GLY A 182 -15.28 -11.48 9.92
C GLY A 182 -15.67 -12.78 10.61
N LYS A 183 -14.69 -13.51 11.15
CA LYS A 183 -14.93 -14.74 11.92
C LYS A 183 -15.79 -14.50 13.15
N ALA A 184 -15.54 -13.42 13.89
CA ALA A 184 -16.35 -13.04 15.05
C ALA A 184 -17.81 -12.75 14.67
N LEU A 185 -18.05 -12.26 13.46
CA LEU A 185 -19.38 -12.01 12.90
C LEU A 185 -20.02 -13.25 12.24
N GLY A 186 -19.36 -14.41 12.26
CA GLY A 186 -19.82 -15.63 11.60
C GLY A 186 -19.65 -15.62 10.08
N LEU A 187 -18.84 -14.70 9.54
CA LEU A 187 -18.44 -14.69 8.14
C LEU A 187 -17.28 -15.68 7.98
N TRP A 188 -17.51 -16.74 7.21
CA TRP A 188 -16.49 -17.74 6.91
C TRP A 188 -15.57 -17.23 5.80
N LEU A 189 -14.60 -16.40 6.20
CA LEU A 189 -13.56 -15.84 5.35
C LEU A 189 -12.26 -16.65 5.51
N GLN A 190 -11.41 -16.74 4.50
CA GLN A 190 -10.18 -17.54 4.53
C GLN A 190 -8.95 -16.73 4.11
N LEU A 191 -8.37 -15.99 5.04
CA LEU A 191 -7.14 -15.25 4.79
C LEU A 191 -5.92 -16.18 4.87
N GLY A 192 -5.28 -16.42 3.72
CA GLY A 192 -4.05 -17.20 3.60
C GLY A 192 -2.76 -16.35 3.60
N LEU A 193 -2.82 -15.10 4.09
CA LEU A 193 -1.76 -14.08 3.96
C LEU A 193 -0.44 -14.35 4.72
N LYS A 194 -0.09 -15.58 5.08
CA LYS A 194 1.20 -15.85 5.74
C LYS A 194 2.34 -15.94 4.72
N PRO A 195 3.45 -15.20 4.91
CA PRO A 195 4.58 -15.27 4.00
C PRO A 195 5.22 -16.66 4.04
N LYS A 196 5.35 -17.30 2.89
CA LYS A 196 6.24 -18.47 2.72
C LYS A 196 7.63 -18.00 2.33
N MET A 197 8.56 -18.01 3.28
CA MET A 197 9.99 -17.98 2.97
C MET A 197 10.42 -19.37 2.48
N ARG A 198 10.93 -19.47 1.25
CA ARG A 198 11.69 -20.64 0.80
C ARG A 198 13.17 -20.37 1.05
N GLU A 199 13.82 -21.22 1.83
CA GLU A 199 15.26 -21.14 2.04
C GLU A 199 16.01 -21.26 0.70
N GLY A 200 16.87 -20.28 0.40
CA GLY A 200 17.80 -20.33 -0.72
C GLY A 200 17.33 -19.73 -2.06
N GLU A 201 16.08 -19.25 -2.16
CA GLU A 201 15.55 -18.57 -3.36
C GLU A 201 15.54 -17.02 -3.17
N PRO A 202 15.59 -16.21 -4.24
CA PRO A 202 15.38 -14.77 -4.14
C PRO A 202 14.08 -14.47 -3.38
N HIS A 203 14.01 -13.32 -2.70
CA HIS A 203 12.97 -12.91 -1.74
C HIS A 203 11.54 -12.77 -2.33
N SER A 204 11.05 -13.73 -3.10
CA SER A 204 9.63 -13.83 -3.46
C SER A 204 8.88 -14.46 -2.29
N LEU A 205 8.19 -13.64 -1.50
CA LEU A 205 7.35 -14.05 -0.38
C LEU A 205 5.98 -14.45 -0.91
N ARG A 206 5.79 -15.71 -1.31
CA ARG A 206 4.43 -16.13 -1.72
C ARG A 206 3.49 -16.15 -0.51
N TYR A 207 2.41 -15.39 -0.60
CA TYR A 207 1.27 -15.44 0.32
C TYR A 207 0.27 -16.48 -0.23
N LEU A 208 -0.42 -17.21 0.65
CA LEU A 208 -1.33 -18.30 0.29
C LEU A 208 -2.80 -17.86 0.25
#